data_AF-A0A8J2JEE5-F1
#
_entry.id   AF-A0A8J2JEE5-F1
#
_cell.length_a   1.000
_cell.length_b   1.000
_cell.length_c   1.000
_cell.angle_alpha   90.00
_cell.angle_beta   90.00
_cell.angle_gamma   90.00
#
_symmetry.space_group_name_H-M   'P 1'
#
loop_
_entity.id
_entity.type
_entity.pdbx_description
1 polymer ?
#
loop_
_entity_poly.entity_id
_entity_poly.type
_entity_poly.pdbx_seq_one_letter_code
_entity_poly.pdbx_strand_id
1 'polypeptide(L)' 'IHAREWIAPATVTYIANEIIQANLKSEYWASMFDWYISPVINPDGYEYSHTNDRFWRKTRSYP' A
#
# COMPACT_ATOMS: atom_id res chain seq x y z
N ILE A 1 -10.70 2.87 -1.91
CA ILE A 1 -9.75 1.98 -1.20
C ILE A 1 -10.38 1.46 0.08
N HIS A 2 -10.14 0.20 0.43
CA HIS A 2 -10.82 -0.50 1.51
C HIS A 2 -9.86 -0.93 2.62
N ALA A 3 -10.24 -0.64 3.86
CA ALA A 3 -9.43 -0.90 5.04
C ALA A 3 -9.10 -2.40 5.26
N ARG A 4 -10.09 -3.29 5.11
CA ARG A 4 -9.96 -4.74 5.35
C ARG A 4 -9.12 -5.52 4.33
N GLU A 5 -8.75 -4.93 3.20
CA GLU A 5 -8.06 -5.61 2.10
C GLU A 5 -6.54 -5.65 2.37
N TRP A 6 -6.13 -6.31 3.45
CA TRP A 6 -4.75 -6.26 3.96
C TRP A 6 -3.67 -6.80 3.02
N ILE A 7 -4.03 -7.62 2.04
CA ILE A 7 -3.06 -8.08 1.04
C ILE A 7 -2.59 -6.92 0.15
N ALA A 8 -3.43 -5.91 -0.10
CA ALA A 8 -3.09 -4.79 -0.96
C ALA A 8 -1.88 -3.98 -0.43
N PRO A 9 -1.85 -3.47 0.82
CA PRO A 9 -0.68 -2.76 1.32
C PRO A 9 0.57 -3.65 1.38
N ALA A 10 0.43 -4.94 1.70
CA ALA A 10 1.55 -5.88 1.70
C ALA A 10 2.13 -6.12 0.29
N THR A 11 1.28 -6.27 -0.72
CA THR A 11 1.72 -6.42 -2.11
C THR A 11 2.35 -5.14 -2.63
N VAL A 12 1.81 -3.97 -2.29
CA VAL A 12 2.37 -2.68 -2.72
C VAL A 12 3.76 -2.43 -2.11
N THR A 13 3.97 -2.76 -0.84
CA THR A 13 5.31 -2.67 -0.22
C THR A 13 6.29 -3.68 -0.83
N TYR A 14 5.85 -4.88 -1.17
CA TYR A 14 6.67 -5.85 -1.91
C TYR A 14 7.07 -5.31 -3.28
N ILE A 15 6.14 -4.77 -4.07
CA ILE A 15 6.43 -4.18 -5.39
C ILE A 15 7.43 -3.02 -5.25
N ALA A 16 7.28 -2.16 -4.24
CA ALA A 16 8.21 -1.07 -3.98
C ALA A 16 9.64 -1.60 -3.73
N ASN A 17 9.78 -2.69 -2.96
CA ASN A 17 11.07 -3.36 -2.78
C ASN A 17 11.61 -3.91 -4.10
N GLU A 18 10.79 -4.59 -4.91
CA GLU A 18 11.24 -5.14 -6.19
C GLU A 18 11.75 -4.07 -7.16
N ILE A 19 11.12 -2.89 -7.20
CA ILE A 19 11.60 -1.74 -7.98
C ILE A 19 12.97 -1.27 -7.49
N ILE A 20 13.17 -1.19 -6.17
CA ILE A 20 14.48 -0.83 -5.58
C ILE A 20 15.53 -1.87 -5.95
N GLN A 21 15.21 -3.17 -5.83
CA GLN A 21 16.13 -4.26 -6.16
C GLN A 21 16.49 -4.27 -7.65
N ALA A 22 15.52 -4.01 -8.54
CA ALA A 22 15.74 -3.90 -9.97
C ALA A 22 16.66 -2.71 -10.32
N ASN A 23 16.47 -1.57 -9.65
CA ASN A 23 17.34 -0.40 -9.84
C ASN A 23 18.79 -0.69 -9.37
N LEU A 24 18.97 -1.38 -8.24
CA LEU A 24 20.29 -1.82 -7.77
C LEU A 24 20.98 -2.79 -8.75
N LYS A 25 20.20 -3.61 -9.46
CA LYS A 25 20.67 -4.51 -10.53
C LYS A 25 20.87 -3.79 -11.87
N SER A 26 20.68 -2.47 -11.92
CA SER A 26 20.76 -1.65 -13.14
C SER A 26 19.78 -2.08 -14.24
N GLU A 27 18.61 -2.61 -13.85
CA GLU A 27 17.54 -2.91 -14.80
C GLU A 27 16.93 -1.60 -15.32
N TYR A 28 17.08 -1.35 -16.62
CA TYR A 28 16.75 -0.07 -17.25
C TYR A 28 15.32 0.42 -17.00
N TRP A 29 14.34 -0.50 -16.96
CA TRP A 29 12.94 -0.14 -16.76
C TRP A 29 12.69 0.50 -15.39
N ALA A 30 13.47 0.15 -14.37
CA ALA A 30 13.26 0.63 -13.01
C ALA A 30 13.60 2.12 -12.86
N SER A 31 14.57 2.62 -13.63
CA SER A 31 14.98 4.03 -13.65
C SER A 31 14.36 4.85 -14.78
N MET A 32 13.59 4.22 -15.68
CA MET A 32 12.92 4.90 -16.80
C MET A 32 11.69 5.70 -16.38
N PHE A 33 11.13 5.44 -15.19
CA PHE A 33 9.90 6.04 -14.71
C PHE A 33 10.04 6.63 -13.31
N ASP A 34 9.22 7.65 -13.02
CA ASP A 34 9.00 8.13 -11.66
C ASP A 34 7.87 7.31 -11.00
N TRP A 35 8.22 6.53 -9.98
CA TRP A 35 7.28 5.67 -9.28
C TRP A 35 6.63 6.39 -8.09
N TYR A 36 5.33 6.67 -8.18
CA TYR A 36 4.53 7.19 -7.07
C TYR A 36 3.80 6.05 -6.37
N ILE A 37 4.20 5.73 -5.15
CA ILE A 37 3.68 4.59 -4.39
C ILE A 37 3.07 5.08 -3.07
N SER A 38 1.82 4.71 -2.84
CA SER A 38 1.14 4.92 -1.55
C SER A 38 0.59 3.59 -1.04
N PRO A 39 1.29 2.91 -0.11
CA PRO A 39 0.87 1.59 0.36
C PRO A 39 -0.47 1.59 1.08
N VAL A 40 -0.77 2.66 1.83
CA VAL A 40 -2.00 2.79 2.63
C VAL A 40 -2.64 4.15 2.34
N ILE A 41 -3.72 4.15 1.57
CA ILE A 41 -4.47 5.37 1.20
C ILE A 41 -5.63 5.65 2.18
N ASN A 42 -6.09 4.65 2.95
CA ASN A 42 -7.09 4.82 4.01
C ASN A 42 -6.46 4.44 5.37
N PRO A 43 -5.58 5.29 5.93
CA PRO A 43 -4.83 4.97 7.15
C PRO A 43 -5.75 4.72 8.35
N ASP A 44 -6.69 5.62 8.62
CA ASP A 44 -7.59 5.51 9.78
C ASP A 44 -8.46 4.25 9.72
N GLY A 45 -8.97 3.92 8.53
CA GLY A 45 -9.74 2.71 8.33
C GLY A 45 -8.88 1.46 8.50
N TYR A 46 -7.65 1.47 7.96
CA TYR A 46 -6.72 0.36 8.05
C TYR A 46 -6.38 0.02 9.51
N GLU A 47 -6.06 1.03 10.33
CA GLU A 47 -5.83 0.88 11.76
C GLU A 47 -7.07 0.29 12.46
N TYR A 48 -8.25 0.88 12.24
CA TYR A 48 -9.50 0.42 12.84
C TYR A 48 -9.81 -1.05 12.49
N SER A 49 -9.40 -1.51 11.30
CA SER A 49 -9.56 -2.92 10.93
C SER A 49 -8.65 -3.87 11.71
N HIS A 50 -7.52 -3.39 12.24
CA HIS A 50 -6.60 -4.18 13.07
C HIS A 50 -6.99 -4.16 14.54
N THR A 51 -7.57 -3.07 15.03
CA THR A 51 -7.81 -2.83 16.46
C THR A 51 -9.25 -3.07 16.91
N ASN A 52 -10.25 -2.84 16.04
CA ASN A 52 -11.66 -2.86 16.42
C ASN A 52 -12.51 -3.83 15.59
N ASP A 53 -12.53 -3.71 14.26
CA ASP A 53 -13.38 -4.53 13.39
C ASP A 53 -12.67 -4.93 12.09
N ARG A 54 -12.26 -6.21 12.03
CA ARG A 54 -11.59 -6.82 10.88
C ARG A 54 -12.30 -6.59 9.55
N PHE A 55 -13.62 -6.49 9.52
CA PHE A 55 -14.40 -6.35 8.30
C PHE A 55 -14.71 -4.90 7.91
N TRP A 56 -14.17 -3.92 8.64
CA TRP A 56 -14.31 -2.50 8.32
C TRP A 56 -13.79 -2.16 6.92
N ARG A 57 -14.55 -1.37 6.16
CA ARG A 57 -14.26 -1.07 4.74
C ARG A 57 -14.05 0.41 4.44
N LYS A 58 -14.72 1.30 5.16
CA LYS A 58 -14.86 2.73 4.81
C LYS A 58 -13.74 3.59 5.44
N THR A 59 -13.75 4.90 5.14
CA THR A 59 -12.98 5.92 5.87
C THR A 59 -13.54 6.12 7.28
N ARG A 60 -12.87 6.92 8.12
CA ARG A 60 -13.30 7.26 9.50
C ARG A 60 -13.87 8.67 9.65
N SER A 61 -14.20 9.33 8.54
CA SER A 61 -14.96 10.59 8.56
C SER A 61 -16.29 10.39 9.28
N TYR A 62 -16.62 11.29 10.21
CA TYR A 62 -17.95 11.36 10.82
C TYR A 62 -19.01 11.66 9.73
N PRO A 63 -20.27 11.22 9.90
CA PRO A 63 -21.39 11.81 9.17
C PRO A 63 -21.51 13.32 9.43
#